data_AF-A0AAU9XIG7-F1
#
_entry.id   AF-A0AAU9XIG7-F1
#
_cell.length_a   1.000
_cell.length_b   1.000
_cell.length_c   1.000
_cell.angle_alpha   90.00
_cell.angle_beta   90.00
_cell.angle_gamma   90.00
#
_symmetry.space_group_name_H-M   'P 1'
#
loop_
_entity.id
_entity.type
_entity.pdbx_description
1 polymer ?
#
loop_
_entity_poly.entity_id
_entity_poly.type
_entity_poly.pdbx_seq_one_letter_code
_entity_poly.pdbx_strand_id
1 'polypeptide(L)'
;MHVGFRYLTNIAGVFAHSSILSTRSTVFETIRKERELNEDQKFPALFMWNGRKDKNWLRWAAHTAECFMDLKIQTDFQVNYAMQGHEIISDEIFYLRRWVEQMIPNLDRNANYH
;
A
#
# COMPACT_ATOMS: atom_id res chain seq x y z
N MET A 1 -2.63 2.57 -6.68
CA MET A 1 -3.88 2.27 -5.95
C MET A 1 -5.06 1.90 -6.86
N HIS A 2 -5.61 2.79 -7.71
CA HIS A 2 -6.79 2.47 -8.53
C HIS A 2 -6.66 1.19 -9.37
N VAL A 3 -5.53 0.96 -10.03
CA VAL A 3 -5.33 -0.22 -10.88
C VAL A 3 -5.33 -1.52 -10.06
N GLY A 4 -4.48 -1.60 -9.04
CA GLY A 4 -4.31 -2.81 -8.23
C GLY A 4 -5.57 -3.21 -7.44
N PHE A 5 -6.38 -2.25 -7.00
CA PHE A 5 -7.57 -2.54 -6.17
C PHE A 5 -8.89 -2.63 -6.94
N ARG A 6 -8.90 -2.36 -8.25
CA ARG A 6 -10.13 -2.43 -9.06
C ARG A 6 -10.05 -3.37 -10.25
N TYR A 7 -8.84 -3.64 -10.74
CA TYR A 7 -8.65 -4.39 -11.99
C TYR A 7 -7.63 -5.52 -11.85
N LEU A 8 -6.60 -5.35 -11.02
CA LEU A 8 -5.52 -6.32 -10.83
C LEU A 8 -5.43 -6.76 -9.37
N THR A 9 -6.53 -7.26 -8.81
CA THR A 9 -6.63 -7.63 -7.38
C THR A 9 -5.85 -8.89 -6.99
N ASN A 10 -5.35 -9.64 -7.99
CA ASN A 10 -4.56 -10.85 -7.83
C ASN A 10 -3.04 -10.63 -7.76
N ILE A 11 -2.56 -9.38 -7.72
CA ILE A 11 -1.13 -9.08 -7.51
C ILE A 11 -0.76 -9.15 -6.02
N ALA A 12 0.52 -9.36 -5.73
CA ALA A 12 0.99 -9.51 -4.35
C ALA A 12 0.82 -8.22 -3.52
N GLY A 13 1.04 -7.05 -4.14
CA GLY A 13 1.02 -5.79 -3.43
C GLY A 13 0.98 -4.56 -4.33
N VAL A 14 0.59 -3.44 -3.74
CA VAL A 14 0.62 -2.10 -4.31
C VAL A 14 1.43 -1.22 -3.38
N PHE A 15 2.35 -0.41 -3.91
CA PHE A 15 2.98 0.66 -3.14
C PHE A 15 2.53 2.03 -3.66
N ALA A 16 2.51 3.02 -2.79
CA ALA A 16 2.09 4.38 -3.11
C ALA A 16 2.95 5.40 -2.35
N HIS A 17 3.60 6.30 -3.08
CA HIS A 17 4.42 7.36 -2.51
C HIS A 17 3.70 8.70 -2.60
N SER A 18 3.67 9.43 -1.50
CA SER A 18 3.07 10.77 -1.41
C SER A 18 1.70 10.85 -2.10
N SER A 19 0.87 9.84 -1.90
CA SER A 19 -0.36 9.61 -2.68
C SER A 19 -1.55 9.43 -1.75
N ILE A 20 -2.69 9.97 -2.15
CA ILE A 20 -3.95 9.92 -1.39
C ILE A 20 -5.08 9.43 -2.28
N LEU A 21 -6.17 8.98 -1.66
CA LEU A 21 -7.46 8.83 -2.30
C LEU A 21 -8.46 9.77 -1.64
N SER A 22 -9.42 10.27 -2.42
CA SER A 22 -10.57 10.96 -1.85
C SER A 22 -11.37 10.00 -0.96
N THR A 23 -12.03 10.52 0.07
CA THR A 23 -12.87 9.74 1.00
C THR A 23 -13.98 8.93 0.30
N ARG A 24 -14.47 9.43 -0.85
CA ARG A 24 -15.47 8.78 -1.70
C ARG A 24 -14.87 8.08 -2.92
N SER A 25 -13.60 7.69 -2.84
CA SER A 25 -12.94 7.01 -3.97
C SER A 25 -13.69 5.73 -4.30
N THR A 26 -13.94 5.52 -5.59
CA THR A 26 -14.56 4.29 -6.10
C THR A 26 -13.74 3.05 -5.76
N VAL A 27 -12.47 3.18 -5.39
CA VAL A 27 -11.63 2.06 -4.90
C VAL A 27 -12.25 1.43 -3.66
N PHE A 28 -12.64 2.25 -2.67
CA PHE A 28 -13.20 1.75 -1.43
C PHE A 28 -14.55 1.07 -1.67
N GLU A 29 -15.39 1.66 -2.53
CA GLU A 29 -16.67 1.07 -2.93
C GLU A 29 -16.50 -0.27 -3.66
N THR A 30 -15.53 -0.37 -4.57
CA THR A 30 -15.23 -1.63 -5.28
C THR A 30 -14.81 -2.71 -4.29
N ILE A 31 -13.88 -2.42 -3.37
CA ILE A 31 -13.43 -3.40 -2.36
C ILE A 31 -14.59 -3.87 -1.47
N ARG A 32 -15.45 -2.95 -1.01
CA ARG A 32 -16.63 -3.30 -0.19
C ARG A 32 -17.55 -4.27 -0.93
N LYS A 33 -17.95 -3.91 -2.16
CA LYS A 33 -18.87 -4.72 -2.97
C LYS A 33 -18.30 -6.09 -3.29
N GLU A 34 -17.02 -6.17 -3.65
CA GLU A 34 -16.39 -7.45 -3.94
C GLU A 34 -16.32 -8.35 -2.70
N ARG A 35 -16.09 -7.78 -1.51
CA ARG A 35 -16.13 -8.53 -0.24
C ARG A 35 -17.54 -8.96 0.17
N GLU A 36 -18.55 -8.14 -0.09
CA GLU A 36 -19.96 -8.51 0.13
C GLU A 36 -20.36 -9.70 -0.75
N LEU A 37 -19.81 -9.78 -1.98
CA LEU A 37 -20.06 -10.89 -2.90
C LEU A 37 -19.22 -12.14 -2.57
N ASN A 38 -18.00 -11.94 -2.08
CA ASN A 38 -17.06 -13.00 -1.74
C ASN A 38 -16.18 -12.57 -0.55
N GLU A 39 -16.51 -13.03 0.65
CA GLU A 39 -15.80 -12.68 1.88
C GLU A 39 -14.32 -13.11 1.85
N ASP A 40 -14.01 -14.20 1.14
CA ASP A 40 -12.66 -14.73 0.96
C ASP A 40 -11.87 -14.04 -0.17
N GLN A 41 -12.46 -13.03 -0.83
CA GLN A 41 -11.78 -12.28 -1.89
C GLN A 41 -10.51 -11.63 -1.34
N LYS A 42 -9.38 -12.06 -1.89
CA LYS A 42 -8.08 -11.48 -1.57
C LYS A 42 -7.85 -10.21 -2.37
N PHE A 43 -7.14 -9.28 -1.74
CA PHE A 43 -6.71 -8.02 -2.31
C PHE A 43 -5.20 -7.85 -2.05
N PRO A 44 -4.50 -7.07 -2.89
CA PRO A 44 -3.09 -6.83 -2.70
C PRO A 44 -2.83 -6.12 -1.37
N ALA A 45 -1.70 -6.43 -0.72
CA ALA A 45 -1.22 -5.63 0.39
C ALA A 45 -0.86 -4.21 -0.09
N LEU A 46 -0.89 -3.23 0.81
CA LEU A 46 -0.62 -1.84 0.51
C LEU A 46 0.57 -1.32 1.31
N PHE A 47 1.59 -0.80 0.64
CA PHE A 47 2.63 0.02 1.26
C PHE A 47 2.39 1.49 0.92
N MET A 48 2.42 2.35 1.93
CA MET A 48 2.29 3.80 1.74
C MET A 48 3.46 4.51 2.41
N TRP A 49 4.08 5.44 1.69
CA TRP A 49 5.14 6.29 2.22
C TRP A 49 4.84 7.75 1.99
N ASN A 50 4.93 8.57 3.03
CA ASN A 50 4.62 10.00 2.96
C ASN A 50 5.61 10.85 3.77
N GLY A 51 5.97 12.02 3.24
CA GLY A 51 6.73 13.03 3.99
C GLY A 51 5.86 13.81 4.98
N ARG A 52 6.45 14.24 6.10
CA ARG A 52 5.75 15.03 7.14
C ARG A 52 5.62 16.53 6.83
N LYS A 53 6.35 17.03 5.82
CA LYS A 53 6.46 18.47 5.55
C LYS A 53 5.11 19.16 5.34
N ASP A 54 4.20 18.53 4.59
CA ASP A 54 2.83 19.01 4.42
C ASP A 54 1.90 18.27 5.38
N LYS A 55 1.43 18.97 6.42
CA LYS A 55 0.56 18.40 7.46
C LYS A 55 -0.82 18.02 6.92
N ASN A 56 -1.35 18.75 5.95
CA ASN A 56 -2.67 18.46 5.38
C ASN A 56 -2.57 17.23 4.49
N TRP A 57 -1.53 17.16 3.66
CA TRP A 57 -1.26 15.99 2.85
C TRP A 57 -1.06 14.73 3.69
N LEU A 58 -0.23 14.81 4.76
CA LEU A 58 -0.02 13.70 5.67
C LEU A 58 -1.32 13.24 6.33
N ARG A 59 -2.19 14.16 6.74
CA ARG A 59 -3.52 13.84 7.28
C ARG A 59 -4.39 13.09 6.27
N TRP A 60 -4.40 13.51 5.01
CA TRP A 60 -5.16 12.84 3.96
C TRP A 60 -4.58 11.47 3.60
N ALA A 61 -3.26 11.33 3.63
CA ALA A 61 -2.59 10.06 3.42
C ALA A 61 -2.87 9.08 4.57
N ALA A 62 -2.80 9.53 5.82
CA ALA A 62 -3.16 8.74 6.99
C ALA A 62 -4.63 8.29 6.90
N HIS A 63 -5.53 9.19 6.55
CA HIS A 63 -6.94 8.84 6.37
C HIS A 63 -7.18 7.85 5.23
N THR A 64 -6.42 7.95 4.13
CA THR A 64 -6.44 6.94 3.05
C THR A 64 -6.02 5.57 3.58
N ALA A 65 -4.94 5.50 4.37
CA ALA A 65 -4.48 4.24 4.98
C ALA A 65 -5.50 3.65 5.95
N GLU A 66 -6.10 4.48 6.81
CA GLU A 66 -7.19 4.07 7.72
C GLU A 66 -8.35 3.44 6.95
N CYS A 67 -8.80 4.07 5.86
CA CYS A 67 -9.87 3.53 5.02
C CYS A 67 -9.52 2.14 4.45
N PHE A 68 -8.26 1.90 4.05
CA PHE A 68 -7.81 0.56 3.62
C PHE A 68 -7.77 -0.44 4.78
N MET A 69 -7.30 -0.04 5.96
CA MET A 69 -7.26 -0.88 7.16
C MET A 69 -8.65 -1.28 7.64
N ASP A 70 -9.63 -0.37 7.60
CA ASP A 70 -11.02 -0.64 7.93
C ASP A 70 -11.63 -1.70 6.99
N LEU A 71 -11.23 -1.66 5.72
CA LEU A 71 -11.55 -2.65 4.71
C LEU A 71 -10.70 -3.93 4.83
N LYS A 72 -9.97 -4.12 5.94
CA LYS A 72 -9.11 -5.28 6.23
C LYS A 72 -8.08 -5.55 5.14
N ILE A 73 -7.56 -4.50 4.51
CA ILE A 73 -6.40 -4.58 3.63
C ILE A 73 -5.15 -4.49 4.50
N GLN A 74 -4.23 -5.44 4.35
CA GLN A 74 -2.91 -5.35 4.98
C GLN A 74 -2.21 -4.09 4.48
N THR A 75 -2.02 -3.12 5.38
CA THR A 75 -1.54 -1.79 5.02
C THR A 75 -0.36 -1.40 5.90
N ASP A 76 0.80 -1.14 5.29
CA ASP A 76 2.00 -0.63 5.92
C ASP A 76 2.14 0.87 5.62
N PHE A 77 1.79 1.70 6.60
CA PHE A 77 1.88 3.16 6.48
C PHE A 77 3.14 3.70 7.15
N GLN A 78 4.05 4.23 6.33
CA GLN A 78 5.34 4.78 6.74
C GLN A 78 5.36 6.30 6.57
N VAL A 79 5.99 6.99 7.53
CA VAL A 79 6.13 8.45 7.53
C VAL A 79 7.60 8.82 7.63
N ASN A 80 8.08 9.64 6.69
CA ASN A 80 9.38 10.26 6.78
C ASN A 80 9.31 11.52 7.66
N TYR A 81 9.98 11.48 8.81
CA TYR A 81 10.01 12.57 9.79
C TYR A 81 11.14 13.59 9.55
N ALA A 82 12.04 13.36 8.58
CA ALA A 82 13.18 14.22 8.29
C ALA A 82 12.83 15.58 7.65
N MET A 83 11.55 16.01 7.71
CA MET A 83 11.01 17.24 7.10
C MET A 83 11.22 17.37 5.58
N GLN A 84 11.60 16.29 4.91
CA GLN A 84 11.70 16.22 3.46
C GLN A 84 10.31 16.24 2.82
N GLY A 85 10.22 16.87 1.64
CA GLY A 85 8.98 17.10 0.90
C GLY A 85 8.59 15.92 -0.01
N HIS A 86 8.21 16.24 -1.26
CA HIS A 86 7.90 15.26 -2.31
C HIS A 86 9.18 14.73 -2.98
N GLU A 87 10.06 14.11 -2.21
CA GLU A 87 11.34 13.56 -2.69
C GLU A 87 11.44 12.07 -2.32
N ILE A 88 12.10 11.30 -3.17
CA ILE A 88 12.45 9.90 -2.89
C ILE A 88 13.80 9.89 -2.18
N ILE A 89 13.90 9.20 -1.04
CA ILE A 89 15.14 9.10 -0.26
C ILE A 89 15.62 7.66 -0.09
N SER A 90 16.89 7.48 0.28
CA SER A 90 17.49 6.15 0.43
C SER A 90 16.75 5.27 1.44
N ASP A 91 16.31 5.83 2.57
CA ASP A 91 15.58 5.08 3.59
C ASP A 91 14.25 4.54 3.04
N GLU A 92 13.53 5.35 2.26
CA GLU A 92 12.30 4.93 1.60
C GLU A 92 12.54 3.72 0.71
N ILE A 93 13.55 3.79 -0.16
CA ILE A 93 13.89 2.68 -1.05
C ILE A 93 14.30 1.44 -0.25
N PHE A 94 15.01 1.62 0.86
CA PHE A 94 15.37 0.52 1.75
C PHE A 94 14.13 -0.16 2.37
N TYR A 95 13.19 0.62 2.91
CA TYR A 95 11.96 0.08 3.50
C TYR A 95 11.04 -0.55 2.45
N LEU A 96 10.90 0.08 1.28
CA LEU A 96 10.12 -0.46 0.17
C LEU A 96 10.71 -1.79 -0.30
N ARG A 97 12.05 -1.87 -0.47
CA ARG A 97 12.73 -3.11 -0.83
C ARG A 97 12.43 -4.23 0.17
N ARG A 98 12.57 -3.96 1.46
CA ARG A 98 12.29 -4.96 2.52
C ARG A 98 10.84 -5.42 2.49
N TRP A 99 9.91 -4.50 2.23
CA TRP A 99 8.50 -4.83 2.08
C TRP A 99 8.25 -5.72 0.85
N VAL A 100 8.84 -5.39 -0.30
CA VAL A 100 8.75 -6.21 -1.51
C VAL A 100 9.32 -7.62 -1.30
N GLU A 101 10.48 -7.74 -0.64
CA GLU A 101 11.12 -9.02 -0.30
C GLU A 101 10.26 -9.91 0.63
N GLN A 102 9.36 -9.31 1.42
CA GLN A 102 8.39 -10.05 2.24
C GLN A 102 7.18 -10.52 1.43
N MET A 103 6.74 -9.72 0.46
CA MET A 103 5.57 -10.02 -0.37
C MET A 103 5.88 -11.04 -1.47
N ILE A 104 7.10 -11.02 -2.00
CA ILE A 104 7.56 -11.92 -3.06
C ILE A 104 8.68 -12.78 -2.49
N PRO A 105 8.38 -13.98 -1.97
CA PRO A 105 9.42 -14.87 -1.46
C PRO A 105 10.41 -15.20 -2.58
N ASN A 106 11.71 -15.04 -2.29
CA ASN A 106 12.81 -15.33 -3.23
C ASN A 106 12.68 -16.75 -3.80
N LEU A 107 12.41 -16.85 -5.11
CA LEU A 107 12.37 -18.12 -5.84
C LEU A 107 13.73 -18.83 -5.79
N ASP A 108 14.84 -18.08 -5.70
CA ASP A 108 16.21 -18.62 -5.75
C ASP A 108 16.69 -19.30 -4.47
N ARG A 109 16.01 -19.14 -3.32
CA ARG A 109 16.42 -19.84 -2.08
C ARG A 109 16.13 -21.34 -2.10
N ASN A 110 15.26 -21.80 -3.01
CA ASN A 110 14.89 -23.21 -3.14
C ASN A 110 15.64 -23.95 -4.26
N ALA A 111 16.52 -23.27 -5.02
CA ALA A 111 17.23 -23.87 -6.16
C ALA A 111 18.59 -24.51 -5.79
N ASN A 112 19.02 -24.44 -4.52
CA ASN A 112 20.35 -24.93 -4.08
C ASN A 112 20.30 -26.13 -3.11
N TYR A 113 19.24 -26.95 -3.18
CA TYR A 113 19.20 -28.24 -2.48
C TYR A 113 18.74 -29.34 -3.44
N HIS A 114 19.63 -29.76 -4.34
CA HIS A 114 19.60 -31.06 -5.00
C HIS A 114 21.03 -31.58 -5.17
#